data_AF-A0A0C2X2V5-F1
#
_entry.id   AF-A0A0C2X2V5-F1
#
_cell.length_a   1.000
_cell.length_b   1.000
_cell.length_c   1.000
_cell.angle_alpha   90.00
_cell.angle_beta   90.00
_cell.angle_gamma   90.00
#
_symmetry.space_group_name_H-M   'P 1'
#
loop_
_entity.id
_entity.type
_entity.pdbx_description
1 polymer ?
#
loop_
_entity_poly.entity_id
_entity_poly.type
_entity_poly.pdbx_seq_one_letter_code
_entity_poly.pdbx_strand_id
1 'polypeptide(L)'
;MTRLSAEEVHQRNIFILGCTFYELYFNVELEQYRDIIYQSQFEDDMIQLQGPEPPSEPEISDELWQVIRRCYAADPKSRPTIQEVVQEMESWKID
;
A
#
# COMPACT_ATOMS: atom_id res chain seq x y z
N MET A 1 2.67 -23.45 9.17
CA MET A 1 2.66 -21.96 9.18
C MET A 1 4.06 -21.51 9.52
N THR A 2 4.84 -21.11 8.52
CA THR A 2 6.18 -20.56 8.72
C THR A 2 6.02 -19.16 9.33
N ARG A 3 6.80 -18.84 10.38
CA ARG A 3 6.79 -17.49 10.96
C ARG A 3 7.51 -16.56 10.00
N LEU A 4 6.86 -15.44 9.66
CA LEU A 4 7.49 -14.35 8.93
C LEU A 4 8.59 -13.71 9.78
N SER A 5 9.65 -13.27 9.12
CA SER A 5 10.64 -12.36 9.67
C SER A 5 10.04 -10.98 9.96
N ALA A 6 10.71 -10.20 10.80
CA ALA A 6 10.29 -8.82 11.07
C ALA A 6 10.28 -7.97 9.81
N GLU A 7 11.20 -8.20 8.88
CA GLU A 7 11.26 -7.50 7.59
C GLU A 7 10.02 -7.81 6.74
N GLU A 8 9.67 -9.09 6.57
CA GLU A 8 8.47 -9.50 5.82
C GLU A 8 7.19 -8.91 6.43
N VAL A 9 7.08 -8.91 7.77
CA VAL A 9 5.95 -8.29 8.47
C VAL A 9 5.88 -6.79 8.20
N HIS A 10 7.00 -6.07 8.29
CA HIS A 10 7.03 -4.65 7.99
C HIS A 10 6.63 -4.36 6.55
N GLN A 11 7.20 -5.09 5.59
CA GLN A 11 6.88 -4.86 4.19
C GLN A 11 5.42 -5.16 3.86
N ARG A 12 4.85 -6.19 4.48
CA ARG A 12 3.42 -6.50 4.36
C ARG A 12 2.54 -5.39 4.94
N ASN A 13 2.91 -4.84 6.10
CA ASN A 13 2.17 -3.74 6.72
C ASN A 13 2.21 -2.45 5.89
N ILE A 14 3.33 -2.16 5.23
CA ILE A 14 3.41 -0.99 4.33
C ILE A 14 2.49 -1.15 3.12
N PHE A 15 2.39 -2.37 2.57
CA PHE A 15 1.43 -2.65 1.52
C PHE A 15 -0.01 -2.42 1.99
N ILE A 16 -0.37 -2.98 3.14
CA ILE A 16 -1.71 -2.81 3.73
C ILE A 16 -2.01 -1.32 3.96
N LEU A 17 -1.03 -0.53 4.41
CA LEU A 17 -1.18 0.91 4.55
C LEU A 17 -1.54 1.59 3.22
N GLY A 18 -0.91 1.18 2.11
CA GLY A 18 -1.27 1.63 0.77
C GLY A 18 -2.72 1.30 0.38
N CYS A 19 -3.17 0.07 0.66
CA CYS A 19 -4.59 -0.31 0.50
C CYS A 19 -5.49 0.60 1.34
N THR A 20 -5.16 0.80 2.61
CA THR A 20 -5.97 1.61 3.53
C THR A 20 -6.07 3.06 3.06
N PHE A 21 -4.99 3.68 2.59
CA PHE A 21 -5.06 5.03 2.00
C PHE A 21 -5.97 5.08 0.78
N TYR A 22 -5.89 4.08 -0.11
CA TYR A 22 -6.77 3.98 -1.27
C TYR A 22 -8.25 3.84 -0.85
N GLU A 23 -8.55 2.91 0.06
CA GLU A 23 -9.90 2.66 0.57
C GLU A 23 -10.50 3.92 1.23
N LEU A 24 -9.71 4.60 2.07
CA LEU A 24 -10.15 5.81 2.77
C LEU A 24 -10.39 6.98 1.82
N TYR A 25 -9.49 7.20 0.85
CA TYR A 25 -9.57 8.36 -0.04
C TYR A 25 -10.74 8.22 -1.02
N PHE A 26 -10.94 7.03 -1.58
CA PHE A 26 -12.01 6.78 -2.56
C PHE A 26 -13.32 6.28 -1.94
N ASN A 27 -13.32 6.04 -0.61
CA ASN A 27 -14.46 5.48 0.11
C ASN A 27 -14.95 4.18 -0.54
N VAL A 28 -14.02 3.24 -0.76
CA VAL A 28 -14.24 1.93 -1.38
C VAL A 28 -13.69 0.81 -0.49
N GLU A 29 -14.11 -0.43 -0.72
CA GLU A 29 -13.53 -1.62 -0.09
C GLU A 29 -12.75 -2.45 -1.12
N LEU A 30 -11.54 -2.87 -0.76
CA LEU A 30 -10.68 -3.70 -1.60
C LEU A 30 -10.84 -5.19 -1.27
N GLU A 31 -12.05 -5.73 -1.46
CA GLU A 31 -12.40 -7.12 -1.09
C GLU A 31 -11.43 -8.18 -1.62
N GLN A 32 -10.94 -8.00 -2.86
CA GLN A 32 -10.02 -8.93 -3.52
C GLN A 32 -8.68 -9.12 -2.78
N TYR A 33 -8.28 -8.17 -1.93
CA TYR A 33 -7.03 -8.24 -1.16
C TYR A 33 -7.24 -8.79 0.25
N ARG A 34 -8.47 -8.74 0.78
CA ARG A 34 -8.79 -9.13 2.17
C ARG A 34 -8.37 -10.57 2.45
N ASP A 35 -8.66 -11.48 1.54
CA ASP A 35 -8.33 -12.90 1.71
C ASP A 35 -6.85 -13.19 1.46
N ILE A 36 -6.17 -12.39 0.62
CA ILE A 36 -4.78 -12.63 0.20
C ILE A 36 -3.80 -12.15 1.28
N ILE A 37 -4.08 -11.03 1.94
CA ILE A 37 -3.22 -10.43 2.98
C ILE A 37 -2.89 -11.40 4.12
N TYR A 38 -3.82 -12.30 4.46
CA TYR A 38 -3.67 -13.28 5.54
C TYR A 38 -3.13 -14.64 5.06
N GLN A 39 -2.87 -14.80 3.77
CA GLN A 39 -2.35 -16.05 3.22
C GLN A 39 -0.82 -16.14 3.29
N SER A 40 -0.31 -17.37 3.29
CA SER A 40 1.12 -17.64 3.32
C SER A 40 1.83 -17.37 2.00
N GLN A 41 1.10 -17.21 0.89
CA GLN A 41 1.62 -17.00 -0.47
C GLN A 41 1.44 -15.54 -0.93
N PHE A 42 1.20 -14.62 0.01
CA PHE A 42 0.93 -13.22 -0.24
C PHE A 42 1.90 -12.58 -1.25
N GLU A 43 3.21 -12.79 -1.14
CA GLU A 43 4.18 -12.17 -2.05
C GLU A 43 4.02 -12.67 -3.50
N ASP A 44 3.75 -13.96 -3.72
CA ASP A 44 3.55 -14.54 -5.05
C ASP A 44 2.22 -14.09 -5.67
N ASP A 45 1.17 -14.00 -4.84
CA ASP A 45 -0.15 -13.54 -5.25
C ASP A 45 -0.14 -12.05 -5.62
N MET A 46 0.66 -11.24 -4.92
CA MET A 46 0.80 -9.80 -5.20
C MET A 46 1.49 -9.52 -6.55
N ILE A 47 2.44 -10.36 -6.98
CA ILE A 47 3.07 -10.21 -8.30
C ILE A 47 2.03 -10.33 -9.43
N GLN A 48 0.95 -11.08 -9.19
CA GLN A 48 -0.12 -11.31 -10.17
C GLN A 48 -1.19 -10.21 -10.15
N LEU A 49 -1.30 -9.44 -9.07
CA LEU A 49 -2.28 -8.37 -8.95
C LEU A 49 -1.72 -7.10 -9.60
N GLN A 50 -2.43 -6.62 -10.62
CA GLN A 50 -2.24 -5.24 -11.06
C GLN A 50 -2.65 -4.34 -9.90
N GLY A 51 -1.73 -3.49 -9.44
CA GLY A 51 -2.03 -2.52 -8.37
C GLY A 51 -3.25 -1.65 -8.72
N PRO A 52 -3.82 -0.91 -7.76
CA PRO A 52 -5.04 -0.15 -7.99
C PRO A 52 -4.84 0.81 -9.16
N GLU A 53 -5.82 0.84 -10.07
CA GLU A 53 -5.84 1.86 -11.12
C GLU A 53 -6.06 3.24 -10.49
N PRO A 54 -5.45 4.30 -11.05
CA PRO A 54 -5.79 5.65 -10.66
C PRO A 54 -7.29 5.86 -10.93
N PRO A 55 -8.09 6.21 -9.93
CA PRO A 55 -9.52 6.34 -10.11
C PRO A 55 -9.87 7.62 -10.86
N SER A 56 -11.05 7.59 -11.46
CA SER A 56 -11.53 8.60 -12.38
C SER A 56 -11.92 9.92 -11.72
N GLU A 57 -12.29 9.92 -10.42
CA GLU A 57 -12.65 11.10 -9.60
C GLU A 57 -12.57 10.77 -8.09
N PRO A 58 -12.37 11.75 -7.18
CA PRO A 58 -11.88 13.11 -7.39
C PRO A 58 -10.35 13.16 -7.58
N GLU A 59 -9.82 14.33 -7.92
CA GLU A 59 -8.39 14.63 -8.10
C GLU A 59 -7.63 14.38 -6.78
N ILE A 60 -7.16 13.15 -6.59
CA ILE A 60 -6.17 12.83 -5.57
C ILE A 60 -4.92 13.69 -5.80
N SER A 61 -4.36 14.24 -4.72
CA SER A 61 -3.10 14.98 -4.87
C SER A 61 -2.03 14.04 -5.40
N ASP A 62 -1.17 14.56 -6.28
CA ASP A 62 -0.07 13.79 -6.84
C ASP A 62 0.80 13.22 -5.70
N GLU A 63 1.02 13.99 -4.63
CA GLU A 63 1.78 13.55 -3.47
C GLU A 63 1.19 12.30 -2.80
N LEU A 64 -0.12 12.31 -2.50
CA LEU A 64 -0.78 11.16 -1.87
C LEU A 64 -0.83 9.96 -2.82
N TRP A 65 -1.10 10.20 -4.10
CA TRP A 65 -1.11 9.13 -5.09
C TRP A 65 0.26 8.46 -5.21
N GLN A 66 1.34 9.25 -5.22
CA GLN A 66 2.69 8.70 -5.24
C GLN A 66 3.02 7.88 -4.00
N VAL A 67 2.58 8.29 -2.81
CA VAL A 67 2.69 7.49 -1.58
C VAL A 67 1.96 6.16 -1.73
N ILE A 68 0.69 6.18 -2.15
CA ILE A 68 -0.12 4.96 -2.35
C ILE A 68 0.60 4.00 -3.29
N ARG A 69 1.07 4.47 -4.45
CA ARG A 69 1.76 3.62 -5.44
C ARG A 69 3.04 2.98 -4.90
N ARG A 70 3.85 3.72 -4.14
CA ARG A 70 5.10 3.18 -3.56
C ARG A 70 4.81 2.16 -2.47
N CYS A 71 3.80 2.40 -1.63
CA CYS A 71 3.34 1.41 -0.65
C CYS A 71 2.86 0.12 -1.34
N TYR A 72 2.24 0.25 -2.53
CA TYR A 72 1.75 -0.87 -3.35
C TYR A 72 2.80 -1.61 -4.17
N ALA A 73 4.10 -1.33 -4.01
CA ALA A 73 5.11 -1.92 -4.87
C ALA A 73 5.10 -3.46 -4.82
N ALA A 74 5.10 -4.09 -6.00
CA ALA A 74 5.14 -5.55 -6.14
C ALA A 74 6.40 -6.14 -5.49
N ASP A 75 7.55 -5.49 -5.68
CA ASP A 75 8.77 -5.79 -4.93
C ASP A 75 8.68 -5.20 -3.51
N PRO A 76 8.69 -6.05 -2.45
CA PRO A 76 8.67 -5.58 -1.07
C PRO A 76 9.80 -4.62 -0.73
N LYS A 77 10.99 -4.79 -1.33
CA LYS A 77 12.15 -3.93 -1.02
C LYS A 77 12.04 -2.53 -1.62
N SER A 78 11.13 -2.35 -2.58
CA SER A 78 10.85 -1.07 -3.21
C SER A 78 9.81 -0.24 -2.44
N ARG A 79 9.19 -0.81 -1.38
CA ARG A 79 8.23 -0.10 -0.53
C ARG A 79 8.97 0.80 0.47
N PRO A 80 8.40 1.97 0.82
CA PRO A 80 9.00 2.86 1.80
C PRO A 80 8.90 2.28 3.22
N THR A 81 9.72 2.78 4.12
CA THR A 81 9.49 2.62 5.57
C THR A 81 8.36 3.52 6.04
N ILE A 82 7.72 3.16 7.16
CA ILE A 82 6.68 4.02 7.75
C ILE A 82 7.24 5.40 8.13
N GLN A 83 8.51 5.48 8.50
CA GLN A 83 9.16 6.74 8.84
C GLN A 83 9.28 7.65 7.61
N GLU A 84 9.66 7.11 6.45
CA GLU A 84 9.71 7.86 5.19
C GLU A 84 8.33 8.34 4.77
N VAL A 85 7.29 7.50 4.88
CA VAL A 85 5.91 7.89 4.61
C VAL A 85 5.48 9.05 5.49
N VAL A 86 5.67 8.94 6.81
CA VAL A 86 5.27 10.00 7.76
C VAL A 86 6.02 11.30 7.50
N GLN A 87 7.34 11.25 7.31
CA GLN A 87 8.15 12.43 7.04
C GLN A 87 7.73 13.14 5.74
N GLU A 88 7.39 12.38 4.71
CA GLU A 88 6.88 12.94 3.46
C GLU A 88 5.52 13.60 3.69
N MET A 89 4.58 12.93 4.36
CA MET A 89 3.25 13.46 4.64
C MET A 89 3.29 14.73 5.50
N GLU A 90 4.17 14.79 6.52
CA GLU A 90 4.36 15.98 7.36
C GLU A 90 4.98 17.16 6.60
N SER A 91 5.67 16.90 5.48
CA SER A 91 6.25 17.95 4.63
C SER A 91 5.23 18.61 3.70
N TRP A 92 4.05 18.01 3.53
CA TRP A 92 3.02 18.53 2.65
C TRP A 92 2.42 19.81 3.23
N LYS A 93 2.27 20.81 2.37
CA LYS A 93 1.51 22.01 2.72
C LYS A 93 0.04 21.67 2.56
N ILE A 94 -0.68 21.63 3.67
CA ILE A 94 -2.13 21.58 3.65
C ILE A 94 -2.57 23.04 3.51
N ASP A 95 -2.87 23.43 2.28
CA ASP A 95 -3.46 24.75 1.98
C ASP A 95 -4.92 24.83 2.43
#